data_AF-A0A5B8C2P0-F1
#
_entry.id   AF-A0A5B8C2P0-F1
#
_cell.length_a   1.000
_cell.length_b   1.000
_cell.length_c   1.000
_cell.angle_alpha   90.00
_cell.angle_beta   90.00
_cell.angle_gamma   90.00
#
_symmetry.space_group_name_H-M   'P 1'
#
loop_
_entity.id
_entity.type
_entity.pdbx_description
1 polymer ?
#
loop_
_entity_poly.entity_id
_entity_poly.type
_entity_poly.pdbx_seq_one_letter_code
_entity_poly.pdbx_strand_id
1 'polypeptide(L)'
;MALLDRLRALLTRKKPGHLVGARRPSAVARPADAMQEDALRARLIEDPNDIEAFKALAELVRRRAAGVGPADPLTAEQLPPDVRRASDLAGWALSEEIAGNPRAWYALVELGRLSLEDDHEAAMRRLNGACERETTGRALAESVRMLREAGLPGEGLGLGVGHWAPKDHIVEAGRQVVLAALEADRPQDARRHLQTLAGAKDHAAASAAMAELEPRVAAAEVGNEV
;
A
#
# COMPACT_ATOMS: atom_id res chain seq x y z
N MET A 1 19.43 23.14 -36.99
CA MET A 1 18.06 22.82 -36.52
C MET A 1 18.07 22.02 -35.22
N ALA A 2 18.79 20.90 -35.12
CA ALA A 2 18.78 20.01 -33.94
C ALA A 2 19.16 20.65 -32.57
N LEU A 3 19.98 21.71 -32.54
CA LEU A 3 20.37 22.39 -31.29
C LEU A 3 19.22 23.21 -30.70
N LEU A 4 18.45 23.90 -31.57
CA LEU A 4 17.30 24.71 -31.17
C LEU A 4 16.13 23.84 -30.70
N ASP A 5 15.95 22.67 -31.31
CA ASP A 5 14.93 21.70 -30.89
C ASP A 5 15.27 21.08 -29.51
N ARG A 6 16.54 20.78 -29.25
CA ARG A 6 17.00 20.32 -27.92
C ARG A 6 16.83 21.40 -26.84
N LEU A 7 17.09 22.66 -27.17
CA LEU A 7 16.87 23.80 -26.26
C LEU A 7 15.38 24.01 -25.95
N ARG A 8 14.50 23.90 -26.97
CA ARG A 8 13.05 23.94 -26.73
C ARG A 8 12.57 22.78 -25.87
N ALA A 9 13.07 21.56 -26.10
CA ALA A 9 12.72 20.39 -25.29
C ALA A 9 13.15 20.52 -23.81
N LEU A 10 14.28 21.19 -23.55
CA LEU A 10 14.72 21.49 -22.18
C LEU A 10 13.84 22.55 -21.49
N LEU A 11 13.35 23.53 -22.26
CA LEU A 11 12.49 24.60 -21.76
C LEU A 11 11.03 24.15 -21.56
N THR A 12 10.55 23.15 -22.31
CA THR A 12 9.20 22.58 -22.18
C THR A 12 9.14 21.43 -21.18
N ARG A 13 10.28 20.92 -20.70
CA ARG A 13 10.32 19.88 -19.67
C ARG A 13 9.83 20.48 -18.35
N LYS A 14 8.58 20.19 -17.96
CA LYS A 14 8.07 20.45 -16.61
C LYS A 14 9.13 19.96 -15.61
N LYS A 15 9.69 20.88 -14.81
CA LYS A 15 10.51 20.48 -13.66
C LYS A 15 9.65 19.50 -12.84
N PRO A 16 10.13 18.29 -12.52
CA PRO A 16 9.40 17.43 -11.60
C PRO A 16 9.21 18.23 -10.32
N GLY A 17 7.96 18.43 -9.90
CA GLY A 17 7.60 19.29 -8.78
C GLY A 17 8.14 18.78 -7.43
N HIS A 18 8.74 17.58 -7.42
CA HIS A 18 9.31 16.94 -6.24
C HIS A 18 10.44 15.99 -6.68
N LEU A 19 11.65 16.16 -6.14
CA LEU A 19 12.81 15.27 -6.39
C LEU A 19 12.96 14.18 -5.33
N VAL A 20 11.99 14.06 -4.41
CA VAL A 20 12.01 13.00 -3.38
C VAL A 20 11.77 11.66 -4.05
N GLY A 21 12.60 10.67 -3.73
CA GLY A 21 12.66 9.41 -4.45
C GLY A 21 13.66 9.40 -5.62
N ALA A 22 14.28 10.53 -5.97
CA ALA A 22 15.37 10.53 -6.95
C ALA A 22 16.66 10.02 -6.30
N ARG A 23 17.36 9.12 -7.00
CA ARG A 23 18.65 8.61 -6.54
C ARG A 23 19.62 9.79 -6.36
N ARG A 24 20.25 9.87 -5.19
CA ARG A 24 21.27 10.90 -4.89
C ARG A 24 22.59 10.55 -5.58
N PRO A 25 23.34 11.55 -6.10
CA PRO A 25 24.71 11.33 -6.57
C PRO A 25 25.56 10.72 -5.46
N SER A 26 26.32 9.68 -5.77
CA SER A 26 27.22 8.99 -4.85
C SER A 26 28.54 8.66 -5.54
N ALA A 27 29.63 8.68 -4.78
CA ALA A 27 30.96 8.28 -5.24
C ALA A 27 31.12 6.74 -5.32
N VAL A 28 30.13 5.97 -4.86
CA VAL A 28 30.13 4.51 -4.91
C VAL A 28 29.90 4.02 -6.35
N ALA A 29 30.60 2.95 -6.73
CA ALA A 29 30.43 2.31 -8.03
C ALA A 29 28.97 1.92 -8.29
N ARG A 30 28.52 2.10 -9.54
CA ARG A 30 27.13 1.81 -9.90
C ARG A 30 26.88 0.29 -9.88
N PRO A 31 25.81 -0.17 -9.21
CA PRO A 31 25.44 -1.57 -9.25
C PRO A 31 24.90 -1.94 -10.64
N ALA A 32 24.94 -3.23 -10.99
CA ALA A 32 24.54 -3.73 -12.31
C ALA A 32 23.09 -3.41 -12.68
N ASP A 33 22.22 -3.29 -11.66
CA ASP A 33 20.80 -2.97 -11.77
C ASP A 33 20.50 -1.46 -11.76
N ALA A 34 21.51 -0.58 -11.83
CA ALA A 34 21.33 0.87 -11.70
C ALA A 34 20.34 1.45 -12.73
N MET A 35 20.35 0.96 -13.98
CA MET A 35 19.41 1.41 -15.00
C MET A 35 17.96 1.02 -14.67
N GLN A 36 17.76 -0.18 -14.12
CA GLN A 36 16.44 -0.63 -13.69
C GLN A 36 15.94 0.20 -12.50
N GLU A 37 16.81 0.45 -11.51
CA GLU A 37 16.47 1.31 -10.38
C GLU A 37 16.11 2.73 -10.83
N ASP A 38 16.89 3.34 -11.72
CA ASP A 38 16.63 4.69 -12.23
C ASP A 38 15.28 4.77 -12.98
N ALA A 39 14.91 3.73 -13.73
CA ALA A 39 13.62 3.64 -14.41
C ALA A 39 12.44 3.54 -13.43
N LEU A 40 12.57 2.72 -12.38
CA LEU A 40 11.56 2.58 -11.33
C LEU A 40 11.39 3.89 -10.54
N ARG A 41 12.51 4.54 -10.18
CA ARG A 41 12.50 5.84 -9.51
C ARG A 41 11.87 6.92 -10.38
N ALA A 42 12.11 6.92 -11.70
CA ALA A 42 11.45 7.86 -12.62
C ALA A 42 9.92 7.71 -12.60
N ARG A 43 9.40 6.47 -12.61
CA ARG A 43 7.95 6.21 -12.47
C ARG A 43 7.40 6.76 -11.14
N LEU A 44 8.13 6.56 -10.03
CA LEU A 44 7.70 7.04 -8.71
C LEU A 44 7.80 8.57 -8.55
N ILE A 45 8.64 9.25 -9.33
CA ILE A 45 8.65 10.72 -9.40
C ILE A 45 7.38 11.22 -10.09
N GLU A 46 6.91 10.51 -11.12
CA GLU A 46 5.68 10.85 -11.86
C GLU A 46 4.42 10.53 -11.05
N ASP A 47 4.35 9.32 -10.50
CA ASP A 47 3.31 8.88 -9.57
C ASP A 47 3.94 8.17 -8.35
N PRO A 48 4.02 8.83 -7.18
CA PRO A 48 4.58 8.21 -5.98
C PRO A 48 3.70 7.07 -5.41
N ASN A 49 2.53 6.83 -6.00
CA ASN A 49 1.63 5.72 -5.67
C ASN A 49 1.51 4.69 -6.79
N ASP A 50 2.47 4.66 -7.74
CA ASP A 50 2.66 3.51 -8.64
C ASP A 50 3.13 2.30 -7.82
N ILE A 51 2.16 1.53 -7.34
CA ILE A 51 2.35 0.38 -6.45
C ILE A 51 3.33 -0.64 -7.06
N GLU A 52 3.22 -0.89 -8.36
CA GLU A 52 4.07 -1.85 -9.05
C GLU A 52 5.53 -1.37 -9.13
N ALA A 53 5.72 -0.08 -9.44
CA ALA A 53 7.06 0.51 -9.41
C ALA A 53 7.66 0.48 -8.00
N PHE A 54 6.84 0.78 -6.98
CA PHE A 54 7.26 0.76 -5.59
C PHE A 54 7.70 -0.65 -5.16
N LYS A 55 6.85 -1.66 -5.38
CA LYS A 55 7.14 -3.06 -5.02
C LYS A 55 8.38 -3.57 -5.72
N ALA A 56 8.53 -3.31 -7.02
CA ALA A 56 9.71 -3.72 -7.78
C ALA A 56 10.99 -3.03 -7.28
N LEU A 57 10.91 -1.74 -6.90
CA LEU A 57 12.05 -1.02 -6.34
C LEU A 57 12.41 -1.53 -4.93
N ALA A 58 11.40 -1.78 -4.10
CA ALA A 58 11.57 -2.35 -2.76
C ALA A 58 12.26 -3.72 -2.84
N GLU A 59 11.83 -4.58 -3.75
CA GLU A 59 12.46 -5.89 -3.96
C GLU A 59 13.91 -5.77 -4.45
N LEU A 60 14.18 -4.84 -5.35
CA LEU A 60 15.54 -4.57 -5.83
C LEU A 60 16.47 -4.13 -4.69
N VAL A 61 16.04 -3.20 -3.82
CA VAL A 61 16.87 -2.75 -2.70
C VAL A 61 17.01 -3.80 -1.59
N ARG A 62 15.97 -4.61 -1.35
CA ARG A 62 16.00 -5.73 -0.39
C ARG A 62 17.02 -6.78 -0.81
N ARG A 63 16.98 -7.25 -2.06
CA ARG A 63 17.94 -8.21 -2.60
C ARG A 63 19.38 -7.69 -2.51
N ARG A 64 19.58 -6.41 -2.82
CA ARG A 64 20.90 -5.77 -2.69
C ARG A 64 21.38 -5.77 -1.24
N ALA A 65 20.52 -5.42 -0.29
CA ALA A 65 20.85 -5.38 1.12
C ALA A 65 21.10 -6.78 1.70
N ALA A 66 20.40 -7.79 1.19
CA ALA A 66 20.60 -9.18 1.57
C ALA A 66 21.96 -9.73 1.12
N GLY A 67 22.62 -9.11 0.13
CA GLY A 67 23.89 -9.57 -0.42
C GLY A 67 23.80 -10.90 -1.19
N VAL A 68 22.58 -11.37 -1.46
CA VAL A 68 22.30 -12.63 -2.15
C VAL A 68 21.99 -12.34 -3.62
N GLY A 69 22.42 -13.23 -4.53
CA GLY A 69 21.84 -13.31 -5.88
C GLY A 69 20.33 -13.60 -5.83
N PRO A 70 19.63 -13.80 -6.97
CA PRO A 70 18.18 -14.03 -6.95
C PRO A 70 17.81 -15.10 -5.92
N ALA A 71 17.06 -14.70 -4.89
CA ALA A 71 16.69 -15.59 -3.80
C ALA A 71 15.75 -16.67 -4.34
N ASP A 72 16.07 -17.93 -4.05
CA ASP A 72 15.15 -19.03 -4.31
C ASP A 72 13.90 -18.82 -3.42
N PRO A 73 12.70 -18.64 -4.00
CA PRO A 73 11.46 -18.40 -3.26
C PRO A 73 11.17 -19.48 -2.21
N LEU A 74 11.71 -20.70 -2.38
CA LEU A 74 11.52 -21.82 -1.46
C LEU A 74 12.42 -21.75 -0.20
N THR A 75 13.40 -20.85 -0.17
CA THR A 75 14.37 -20.72 0.95
C THR A 75 14.32 -19.37 1.65
N ALA A 76 13.40 -18.48 1.26
CA ALA A 76 13.31 -17.11 1.79
C ALA A 76 13.11 -17.08 3.33
N GLU A 77 12.39 -18.05 3.90
CA GLU A 77 12.20 -18.17 5.35
C GLU A 77 13.48 -18.61 6.11
N GLN A 78 14.48 -19.16 5.41
CA GLN A 78 15.69 -19.73 5.99
C GLN A 78 16.90 -18.79 5.96
N LEU A 79 16.71 -17.52 5.55
CA LEU A 79 17.80 -16.54 5.53
C LEU A 79 18.41 -16.35 6.94
N PRO A 80 19.71 -16.03 7.06
CA PRO A 80 20.27 -15.64 8.35
C PRO A 80 19.53 -14.42 8.93
N PRO A 81 19.34 -14.32 10.26
CA PRO A 81 18.64 -13.19 10.88
C PRO A 81 19.18 -11.81 10.49
N ASP A 82 20.50 -11.68 10.32
CA ASP A 82 21.13 -10.42 9.91
C ASP A 82 20.81 -10.03 8.46
N VAL A 83 20.61 -11.02 7.59
CA VAL A 83 20.20 -10.82 6.18
C VAL A 83 18.76 -10.34 6.10
N ARG A 84 17.85 -10.93 6.90
CA ARG A 84 16.47 -10.46 7.03
C ARG A 84 16.43 -9.02 7.54
N ARG A 85 17.12 -8.73 8.64
CA ARG A 85 17.17 -7.38 9.23
C ARG A 85 17.71 -6.35 8.23
N ALA A 86 18.74 -6.68 7.46
CA ALA A 86 19.27 -5.77 6.43
C ALA A 86 18.26 -5.50 5.31
N SER A 87 17.54 -6.54 4.85
CA SER A 87 16.46 -6.42 3.87
C SER A 87 15.31 -5.54 4.39
N ASP A 88 14.84 -5.78 5.60
CA ASP A 88 13.75 -5.01 6.20
C ASP A 88 14.13 -3.55 6.39
N LEU A 89 15.35 -3.29 6.88
CA LEU A 89 15.88 -1.94 7.02
C LEU A 89 15.98 -1.22 5.67
N ALA A 90 16.39 -1.91 4.60
CA ALA A 90 16.44 -1.33 3.26
C ALA A 90 15.04 -0.98 2.72
N GLY A 91 14.06 -1.86 2.93
CA GLY A 91 12.67 -1.60 2.59
C GLY A 91 12.06 -0.46 3.40
N TRP A 92 12.39 -0.37 4.69
CA TRP A 92 11.97 0.71 5.57
C TRP A 92 12.55 2.06 5.12
N ALA A 93 13.86 2.12 4.87
CA ALA A 93 14.53 3.33 4.41
C ALA A 93 14.00 3.82 3.06
N LEU A 94 13.71 2.92 2.13
CA LEU A 94 13.05 3.28 0.86
C LEU A 94 11.66 3.85 1.10
N SER A 95 10.85 3.18 1.93
CA SER A 95 9.48 3.64 2.21
C SER A 95 9.50 5.01 2.88
N GLU A 96 10.42 5.28 3.81
CA GLU A 96 10.62 6.61 4.39
C GLU A 96 11.01 7.66 3.36
N GLU A 97 11.97 7.33 2.48
CA GLU A 97 12.40 8.21 1.40
C GLU A 97 11.18 8.66 0.57
N ILE A 98 10.36 7.70 0.12
CA ILE A 98 9.19 7.99 -0.72
C ILE A 98 8.06 8.68 0.07
N ALA A 99 7.83 8.30 1.33
CA ALA A 99 6.79 8.88 2.19
C ALA A 99 7.00 10.38 2.48
N GLY A 100 8.23 10.89 2.31
CA GLY A 100 8.54 12.31 2.32
C GLY A 100 7.82 13.11 1.22
N ASN A 101 7.29 12.46 0.19
CA ASN A 101 6.37 13.09 -0.75
C ASN A 101 4.95 13.16 -0.14
N PRO A 102 4.33 14.35 -0.01
CA PRO A 102 3.02 14.50 0.63
C PRO A 102 1.89 13.77 -0.12
N ARG A 103 2.10 13.39 -1.38
CA ARG A 103 1.14 12.59 -2.17
C ARG A 103 1.34 11.08 -2.01
N ALA A 104 2.46 10.63 -1.45
CA ALA A 104 2.79 9.21 -1.32
C ALA A 104 2.03 8.57 -0.14
N TRP A 105 0.80 8.11 -0.39
CA TRP A 105 0.03 7.38 0.62
C TRP A 105 0.46 5.91 0.68
N TYR A 106 0.84 5.30 -0.45
CA TYR A 106 1.19 3.87 -0.48
C TYR A 106 2.46 3.58 0.33
N ALA A 107 3.45 4.48 0.26
CA ALA A 107 4.66 4.37 1.08
C ALA A 107 4.38 4.44 2.59
N LEU A 108 3.33 5.17 3.02
CA LEU A 108 2.89 5.15 4.42
C LEU A 108 2.22 3.81 4.79
N VAL A 109 1.48 3.19 3.88
CA VAL A 109 0.92 1.84 4.09
C VAL A 109 2.05 0.82 4.29
N GLU A 110 3.10 0.89 3.47
CA GLU A 110 4.26 -0.01 3.59
C GLU A 110 5.07 0.24 4.86
N LEU A 111 5.29 1.49 5.26
CA LEU A 111 5.89 1.79 6.57
C LEU A 111 5.00 1.28 7.72
N GLY A 112 3.67 1.39 7.58
CA GLY A 112 2.72 0.83 8.52
C GLY A 112 2.93 -0.68 8.68
N ARG A 113 2.92 -1.41 7.56
CA ARG A 113 3.16 -2.87 7.53
C ARG A 113 4.48 -3.26 8.18
N LEU A 114 5.57 -2.55 7.85
CA LEU A 114 6.90 -2.82 8.42
C LEU A 114 6.99 -2.49 9.92
N SER A 115 6.08 -1.67 10.45
CA SER A 115 6.08 -1.27 11.86
C SER A 115 5.12 -2.10 12.72
N LEU A 116 4.29 -2.96 12.14
CA LEU A 116 3.20 -3.62 12.88
C LEU A 116 3.67 -4.44 14.08
N GLU A 117 4.77 -5.17 13.93
CA GLU A 117 5.30 -6.05 14.97
C GLU A 117 6.08 -5.29 16.05
N ASP A 118 6.90 -4.32 15.62
CA ASP A 118 7.85 -3.63 16.52
C ASP A 118 7.31 -2.30 17.11
N ASP A 119 6.40 -1.62 16.42
CA ASP A 119 5.83 -0.32 16.82
C ASP A 119 4.40 -0.16 16.26
N HIS A 120 3.47 -0.89 16.87
CA HIS A 120 2.06 -0.92 16.49
C HIS A 120 1.42 0.48 16.45
N GLU A 121 1.71 1.31 17.44
CA GLU A 121 1.21 2.69 17.53
C GLU A 121 1.68 3.55 16.35
N ALA A 122 2.96 3.47 16.00
CA ALA A 122 3.45 4.17 14.83
C ALA A 122 2.95 3.56 13.52
N ALA A 123 2.66 2.24 13.46
CA ALA A 123 1.98 1.64 12.33
C ALA A 123 0.60 2.29 12.12
N MET A 124 -0.23 2.33 13.16
CA MET A 124 -1.57 2.90 13.08
C MET A 124 -1.57 4.40 12.75
N ARG A 125 -0.63 5.19 13.29
CA ARG A 125 -0.50 6.62 12.89
C ARG A 125 -0.20 6.79 11.40
N ARG A 126 0.64 5.92 10.83
CA ARG A 126 0.99 5.98 9.39
C ARG A 126 -0.19 5.58 8.51
N LEU A 127 -0.97 4.58 8.90
CA LEU A 127 -2.17 4.17 8.16
C LEU A 127 -3.26 5.25 8.18
N ASN A 128 -3.46 5.91 9.31
CA ASN A 128 -4.33 7.09 9.39
C ASN A 128 -3.83 8.20 8.44
N GLY A 129 -2.53 8.52 8.47
CA GLY A 129 -1.94 9.50 7.56
C GLY A 129 -2.05 9.11 6.07
N ALA A 130 -2.05 7.82 5.74
CA ALA A 130 -2.28 7.34 4.38
C ALA A 130 -3.72 7.64 3.93
N CYS A 131 -4.70 7.37 4.80
CA CYS A 131 -6.12 7.66 4.54
C CYS A 131 -6.40 9.16 4.46
N GLU A 132 -5.70 9.98 5.22
CA GLU A 132 -5.81 11.45 5.13
C GLU A 132 -5.25 12.02 3.81
N ARG A 133 -4.19 11.40 3.26
CA ARG A 133 -3.59 11.81 1.98
C ARG A 133 -4.38 11.38 0.76
N GLU A 134 -5.24 10.37 0.88
CA GLU A 134 -5.90 9.71 -0.24
C GLU A 134 -7.40 9.58 0.01
N THR A 135 -8.18 10.38 -0.71
CA THR A 135 -9.60 10.59 -0.42
C THR A 135 -10.56 9.75 -1.25
N THR A 136 -10.06 8.92 -2.18
CA THR A 136 -10.91 8.03 -2.99
C THR A 136 -11.18 6.70 -2.30
N GLY A 137 -10.54 6.43 -1.15
CA GLY A 137 -10.68 5.20 -0.39
C GLY A 137 -9.77 4.06 -0.85
N ARG A 138 -8.85 4.29 -1.79
CA ARG A 138 -7.80 3.34 -2.17
C ARG A 138 -6.85 3.08 -1.01
N ALA A 139 -6.36 4.12 -0.33
CA ALA A 139 -5.48 3.93 0.82
C ALA A 139 -6.19 3.19 1.95
N LEU A 140 -7.47 3.48 2.17
CA LEU A 140 -8.29 2.79 3.15
C LEU A 140 -8.43 1.30 2.79
N ALA A 141 -8.79 0.98 1.55
CA ALA A 141 -8.91 -0.40 1.09
C ALA A 141 -7.60 -1.20 1.28
N GLU A 142 -6.46 -0.63 0.87
CA GLU A 142 -5.15 -1.24 1.05
C GLU A 142 -4.81 -1.46 2.53
N SER A 143 -5.04 -0.43 3.37
CA SER A 143 -4.70 -0.49 4.80
C SER A 143 -5.55 -1.49 5.57
N VAL A 144 -6.87 -1.53 5.31
CA VAL A 144 -7.79 -2.48 5.95
C VAL A 144 -7.47 -3.91 5.51
N ARG A 145 -7.22 -4.12 4.22
CA ARG A 145 -6.79 -5.45 3.71
C ARG A 145 -5.50 -5.90 4.39
N MET A 146 -4.50 -5.02 4.46
CA MET A 146 -3.21 -5.32 5.07
C MET A 146 -3.35 -5.70 6.55
N LEU A 147 -4.15 -4.96 7.34
CA LEU A 147 -4.42 -5.29 8.74
C LEU A 147 -5.14 -6.64 8.89
N ARG A 148 -6.11 -6.94 8.04
CA ARG A 148 -6.81 -8.23 8.02
C ARG A 148 -5.86 -9.39 7.73
N GLU A 149 -5.04 -9.26 6.68
CA GLU A 149 -4.06 -10.28 6.28
C GLU A 149 -2.98 -10.49 7.36
N ALA A 150 -2.71 -9.47 8.17
CA ALA A 150 -1.82 -9.56 9.34
C ALA A 150 -2.50 -10.14 10.60
N GLY A 151 -3.75 -10.62 10.51
CA GLY A 151 -4.47 -11.17 11.66
C GLY A 151 -5.01 -10.12 12.64
N LEU A 152 -5.13 -8.86 12.20
CA LEU A 152 -5.64 -7.73 12.99
C LEU A 152 -6.97 -7.18 12.42
N PRO A 153 -8.00 -8.02 12.20
CA PRO A 153 -9.25 -7.58 11.58
C PRO A 153 -10.02 -6.56 12.41
N GLY A 154 -9.88 -6.58 13.75
CA GLY A 154 -10.46 -5.58 14.64
C GLY A 154 -9.91 -4.17 14.42
N GLU A 155 -8.59 -4.05 14.25
CA GLU A 155 -7.94 -2.78 13.90
C GLU A 155 -8.31 -2.34 12.48
N GLY A 156 -8.37 -3.29 11.55
CA GLY A 156 -8.85 -3.04 10.19
C GLY A 156 -10.28 -2.49 10.18
N LEU A 157 -11.18 -3.07 10.99
CA LEU A 157 -12.54 -2.57 11.15
C LEU A 157 -12.57 -1.18 11.78
N GLY A 158 -11.78 -0.95 12.84
CA GLY A 158 -11.68 0.35 13.51
C GLY A 158 -11.24 1.47 12.57
N LEU A 159 -10.15 1.25 11.82
CA LEU A 159 -9.66 2.16 10.79
C LEU A 159 -10.72 2.37 9.70
N GLY A 160 -11.34 1.27 9.25
CA GLY A 160 -12.44 1.25 8.29
C GLY A 160 -13.60 2.17 8.67
N VAL A 161 -14.15 1.99 9.87
CA VAL A 161 -15.26 2.81 10.37
C VAL A 161 -14.87 4.28 10.53
N GLY A 162 -13.62 4.56 10.92
CA GLY A 162 -13.13 5.92 11.11
C GLY A 162 -12.99 6.74 9.82
N HIS A 163 -12.66 6.09 8.70
CA HIS A 163 -12.33 6.78 7.45
C HIS A 163 -13.27 6.48 6.28
N TRP A 164 -14.10 5.44 6.36
CA TRP A 164 -14.93 5.06 5.22
C TRP A 164 -16.04 6.09 4.98
N ALA A 165 -16.02 6.71 3.79
CA ALA A 165 -17.08 7.56 3.28
C ALA A 165 -17.79 6.87 2.10
N PRO A 166 -18.88 6.10 2.31
CA PRO A 166 -19.52 5.26 1.27
C PRO A 166 -19.98 6.01 0.01
N LYS A 167 -20.23 7.32 0.13
CA LYS A 167 -20.65 8.17 -0.99
C LYS A 167 -19.49 8.58 -1.88
N ASP A 168 -18.28 8.65 -1.35
CA ASP A 168 -17.13 9.25 -2.01
C ASP A 168 -16.03 8.23 -2.29
N HIS A 169 -15.99 7.14 -1.52
CA HIS A 169 -15.00 6.08 -1.66
C HIS A 169 -15.41 5.02 -2.69
N ILE A 170 -14.40 4.36 -3.25
CA ILE A 170 -14.59 3.18 -4.09
C ILE A 170 -15.24 2.04 -3.32
N VAL A 171 -15.98 1.18 -4.05
CA VAL A 171 -16.66 0.00 -3.48
C VAL A 171 -15.69 -0.94 -2.76
N GLU A 172 -14.45 -1.06 -3.25
CA GLU A 172 -13.44 -1.93 -2.63
C GLU A 172 -13.14 -1.53 -1.17
N ALA A 173 -13.17 -0.23 -0.84
CA ALA A 173 -12.98 0.21 0.54
C ALA A 173 -14.06 -0.37 1.46
N GLY A 174 -15.33 -0.27 1.06
CA GLY A 174 -16.44 -0.83 1.82
C GLY A 174 -16.43 -2.35 1.87
N ARG A 175 -16.05 -3.01 0.77
CA ARG A 175 -15.84 -4.47 0.74
C ARG A 175 -14.83 -4.90 1.80
N GLN A 176 -13.69 -4.21 1.91
CA GLN A 176 -12.69 -4.51 2.93
C GLN A 176 -13.20 -4.28 4.36
N VAL A 177 -14.03 -3.26 4.60
CA VAL A 177 -14.67 -3.03 5.91
C VAL A 177 -15.63 -4.16 6.29
N VAL A 178 -16.46 -4.64 5.36
CA VAL A 178 -17.36 -5.78 5.61
C VAL A 178 -16.56 -7.04 5.93
N LEU A 179 -15.50 -7.31 5.17
CA LEU A 179 -14.64 -8.46 5.42
C LEU A 179 -13.91 -8.36 6.78
N ALA A 180 -13.46 -7.16 7.17
CA ALA A 180 -12.85 -6.93 8.48
C ALA A 180 -13.84 -7.23 9.61
N ALA A 181 -15.10 -6.81 9.46
CA ALA A 181 -16.14 -7.11 10.44
C ALA A 181 -16.44 -8.61 10.56
N LEU A 182 -16.46 -9.34 9.44
CA LEU A 182 -16.62 -10.80 9.47
C LEU A 182 -15.47 -11.51 10.17
N GLU A 183 -14.23 -11.11 9.87
CA GLU A 183 -13.03 -11.73 10.47
C GLU A 183 -12.79 -11.33 11.92
N ALA A 184 -13.34 -10.19 12.34
CA ALA A 184 -13.38 -9.77 13.74
C ALA A 184 -14.54 -10.40 14.53
N ASP A 185 -15.29 -11.35 13.94
CA ASP A 185 -16.45 -12.02 14.53
C ASP A 185 -17.57 -11.04 14.94
N ARG A 186 -17.84 -10.06 14.07
CA ARG A 186 -18.87 -9.02 14.28
C ARG A 186 -19.91 -9.05 13.14
N PRO A 187 -20.73 -10.11 13.04
CA PRO A 187 -21.65 -10.30 11.92
C PRO A 187 -22.72 -9.21 11.79
N GLN A 188 -23.21 -8.65 12.90
CA GLN A 188 -24.21 -7.56 12.84
C GLN A 188 -23.60 -6.26 12.28
N ASP A 189 -22.32 -6.00 12.56
CA ASP A 189 -21.60 -4.88 11.96
C ASP A 189 -21.35 -5.14 10.47
N ALA A 190 -20.94 -6.36 10.11
CA ALA A 190 -20.77 -6.76 8.71
C ALA A 190 -22.05 -6.55 7.89
N ARG A 191 -23.21 -6.97 8.44
CA ARG A 191 -24.53 -6.74 7.85
C ARG A 191 -24.84 -5.27 7.62
N ARG A 192 -24.63 -4.43 8.63
CA ARG A 192 -24.85 -2.97 8.53
C ARG A 192 -23.96 -2.35 7.46
N HIS A 193 -22.69 -2.73 7.42
CA HIS A 193 -21.74 -2.22 6.43
C HIS A 193 -22.08 -2.71 5.02
N LEU A 194 -22.54 -3.96 4.86
CA LEU A 194 -22.97 -4.51 3.58
C LEU A 194 -24.19 -3.78 3.01
N GLN A 195 -25.20 -3.51 3.86
CA GLN A 195 -26.37 -2.71 3.46
C GLN A 195 -25.97 -1.28 3.04
N THR A 196 -24.99 -0.69 3.71
CA THR A 196 -24.45 0.62 3.35
C THR A 196 -23.74 0.57 1.99
N LEU A 197 -22.98 -0.49 1.72
CA LEU A 197 -22.27 -0.71 0.46
C LEU A 197 -23.22 -0.84 -0.73
N ALA A 198 -24.40 -1.42 -0.53
CA ALA A 198 -25.43 -1.53 -1.57
C ALA A 198 -25.87 -0.16 -2.13
N GLY A 199 -25.71 0.91 -1.36
CA GLY A 199 -26.01 2.29 -1.75
C GLY A 199 -24.88 3.02 -2.48
N ALA A 200 -23.76 2.37 -2.81
CA ALA A 200 -22.64 3.00 -3.47
C ALA A 200 -23.00 3.48 -4.89
N LYS A 201 -22.32 4.56 -5.34
CA LYS A 201 -22.54 5.18 -6.67
C LYS A 201 -22.27 4.22 -7.83
N ASP A 202 -21.25 3.37 -7.69
CA ASP A 202 -20.95 2.32 -8.66
C ASP A 202 -21.83 1.09 -8.37
N HIS A 203 -23.04 1.11 -8.92
CA HIS A 203 -24.02 0.05 -8.71
C HIS A 203 -23.57 -1.32 -9.24
N ALA A 204 -22.75 -1.36 -10.29
CA ALA A 204 -22.27 -2.61 -10.86
C ALA A 204 -21.27 -3.27 -9.92
N ALA A 205 -20.27 -2.51 -9.45
CA ALA A 205 -19.30 -3.00 -8.48
C ALA A 205 -19.98 -3.34 -7.14
N ALA A 206 -20.93 -2.51 -6.68
CA ALA A 206 -21.69 -2.78 -5.47
C ALA A 206 -22.48 -4.09 -5.56
N SER A 207 -23.18 -4.32 -6.68
CA SER A 207 -23.95 -5.56 -6.89
C SER A 207 -23.04 -6.80 -6.89
N ALA A 208 -21.85 -6.70 -7.51
CA ALA A 208 -20.87 -7.78 -7.49
C ALA A 208 -20.36 -8.06 -6.06
N ALA A 209 -20.04 -7.02 -5.29
CA ALA A 209 -19.63 -7.16 -3.90
C ALA A 209 -20.75 -7.74 -3.02
N MET A 210 -22.00 -7.32 -3.23
CA MET A 210 -23.18 -7.87 -2.54
C MET A 210 -23.33 -9.36 -2.81
N ALA A 211 -23.23 -9.78 -4.08
CA ALA A 211 -23.35 -11.18 -4.46
C ALA A 211 -22.27 -12.07 -3.81
N GLU A 212 -21.06 -11.54 -3.62
CA GLU A 212 -19.97 -12.23 -2.92
C GLU A 212 -20.20 -12.30 -1.40
N LEU A 213 -20.58 -11.18 -0.78
CA LEU A 213 -20.51 -11.02 0.68
C LEU A 213 -21.80 -11.44 1.39
N GLU A 214 -22.96 -11.30 0.76
CA GLU A 214 -24.27 -11.61 1.36
C GLU A 214 -24.34 -13.05 1.92
N PRO A 215 -23.91 -14.11 1.20
CA PRO A 215 -23.94 -15.46 1.75
C PRO A 215 -23.01 -15.63 2.96
N ARG A 216 -21.88 -14.92 2.98
CA ARG A 216 -20.89 -14.98 4.07
C ARG A 216 -21.42 -14.30 5.33
N VAL A 217 -22.07 -13.15 5.18
CA VAL A 217 -22.72 -12.43 6.28
C VAL A 217 -23.87 -13.27 6.86
N ALA A 218 -24.74 -13.82 6.00
CA ALA A 218 -25.85 -14.64 6.45
C ALA A 218 -25.39 -15.89 7.23
N ALA A 219 -24.33 -16.56 6.77
CA ALA A 219 -23.77 -17.72 7.47
C ALA A 219 -23.18 -17.34 8.84
N ALA A 220 -22.49 -16.21 8.93
CA ALA A 220 -21.91 -15.72 10.19
C ALA A 220 -22.98 -15.29 11.21
N GLU A 221 -24.11 -14.74 10.76
CA GLU A 221 -25.23 -14.41 11.65
C GLU A 221 -25.83 -15.65 12.31
N VAL A 222 -26.07 -16.72 11.55
CA VAL A 222 -26.62 -17.98 12.08
C VAL A 222 -25.65 -18.65 13.07
N GLY A 223 -24.35 -18.61 12.78
CA GLY A 223 -23.32 -19.19 13.65
C GLY A 223 -23.18 -18.50 15.01
N ASN A 224 -23.63 -17.25 15.13
CA ASN A 224 -23.54 -16.45 16.34
C ASN A 224 -24.82 -16.49 17.21
N GLU A 225 -25.88 -17.20 16.76
CA GLU A 225 -27.14 -17.41 17.49
C GLU A 225 -27.15 -18.71 18.32
N VAL A 226 -26.01 -19.42 18.42
CA VAL A 226 -25.83 -20.67 19.20
C VAL A 226 -24.96 -20.42 20.42
#